data_AF-A0A847FUG3-F1
#
_entry.id   AF-A0A847FUG3-F1
#
_cell.length_a   1.000
_cell.length_b   1.000
_cell.length_c   1.000
_cell.angle_alpha   90.00
_cell.angle_beta   90.00
_cell.angle_gamma   90.00
#
_symmetry.space_group_name_H-M   'P 1'
#
loop_
_entity.id
_entity.type
_entity.pdbx_description
1 polymer ?
#
loop_
_entity_poly.entity_id
_entity_poly.type
_entity_poly.pdbx_seq_one_letter_code
_entity_poly.pdbx_strand_id
1 'polypeptide(L)'
;MALEAWEQAGTQHWVPIEGQSMRPLLRAGDSVLVAHRRDGIRPGDVVVFRHKGRLVAHRVLRIADGNGGRVLITKGDSVRRSDAPVPAQEIVGRVVAIQRDGRRIRLDTVGWRAVGWLVAMTTMAVATPYRWVRAIKRRPGHDPGNYEGP
;
A
#
# COMPACT_ATOMS: atom_id res chain seq x y z
N MET A 1 11.62 23.87 -9.24
CA MET A 1 12.63 22.89 -8.76
C MET A 1 12.56 22.63 -7.24
N ALA A 2 12.70 23.61 -6.34
CA ALA A 2 12.44 23.39 -4.89
C ALA A 2 10.94 23.58 -4.50
N LEU A 3 10.27 24.62 -5.02
CA LEU A 3 8.86 24.93 -4.70
C LEU A 3 7.85 23.84 -5.15
N GLU A 4 8.05 23.24 -6.33
CA GLU A 4 7.18 22.15 -6.84
C GLU A 4 7.24 20.88 -5.98
N ALA A 5 8.40 20.61 -5.37
CA ALA A 5 8.57 19.48 -4.45
C ALA A 5 7.84 19.72 -3.11
N TRP A 6 7.64 20.98 -2.70
CA TRP A 6 6.90 21.33 -1.49
C TRP A 6 5.38 21.33 -1.72
N GLU A 7 4.91 21.73 -2.91
CA GLU A 7 3.49 21.62 -3.29
C GLU A 7 3.00 20.16 -3.34
N GLN A 8 3.86 19.23 -3.78
CA GLN A 8 3.56 17.80 -3.76
C GLN A 8 3.68 17.18 -2.35
N ALA A 9 4.49 17.77 -1.47
CA ALA A 9 4.72 17.31 -0.10
C ALA A 9 3.56 17.68 0.85
N GLY A 10 2.37 17.16 0.58
CA GLY A 10 1.19 17.46 1.37
C GLY A 10 -0.13 17.21 0.65
N THR A 11 -0.06 16.87 -0.64
CA THR A 11 -1.26 16.61 -1.43
C THR A 11 -2.01 15.41 -0.88
N GLN A 12 -3.29 15.63 -0.61
CA GLN A 12 -4.22 14.58 -0.19
C GLN A 12 -5.41 14.58 -1.13
N HIS A 13 -5.89 13.39 -1.50
CA HIS A 13 -7.04 13.25 -2.36
C HIS A 13 -8.05 12.27 -1.78
N TRP A 14 -9.33 12.60 -1.93
CA TRP A 14 -10.42 11.69 -1.62
C TRP A 14 -10.59 10.72 -2.78
N VAL A 15 -10.62 9.43 -2.47
CA VAL A 15 -10.80 8.34 -3.43
C VAL A 15 -12.01 7.51 -3.01
N PRO A 16 -13.00 7.31 -3.89
CA PRO A 16 -14.17 6.48 -3.56
C PRO A 16 -13.78 5.00 -3.45
N ILE A 17 -14.45 4.29 -2.56
CA ILE A 17 -14.29 2.84 -2.38
C ILE A 17 -15.48 2.11 -3.01
N GLU A 18 -15.17 1.20 -3.93
CA GLU A 18 -16.16 0.33 -4.59
C GLU A 18 -16.02 -1.14 -4.15
N GLY A 19 -14.82 -1.53 -3.70
CA GLY A 19 -14.48 -2.92 -3.39
C GLY A 19 -14.93 -3.41 -2.02
N GLN A 20 -14.87 -4.73 -1.82
CA GLN A 20 -15.20 -5.41 -0.55
C GLN A 20 -13.98 -6.05 0.13
N SER A 21 -12.80 -6.00 -0.49
CA SER A 21 -11.57 -6.67 -0.01
C SER A 21 -11.08 -6.14 1.34
N MET A 22 -11.47 -4.92 1.69
CA MET A 22 -11.08 -4.24 2.92
C MET A 22 -12.17 -4.24 4.00
N ARG A 23 -13.22 -5.05 3.85
CA ARG A 23 -14.19 -5.25 4.93
C ARG A 23 -13.50 -5.90 6.15
N PRO A 24 -13.88 -5.53 7.39
CA PRO A 24 -14.96 -4.60 7.75
C PRO A 24 -14.52 -3.13 7.79
N LEU A 25 -13.23 -2.83 7.65
CA LEU A 25 -12.69 -1.48 7.81
C LEU A 25 -13.22 -0.51 6.75
N LEU A 26 -13.11 -0.86 5.47
CA LEU A 26 -13.66 -0.10 4.35
C LEU A 26 -14.88 -0.81 3.76
N ARG A 27 -15.87 -0.03 3.34
CA ARG A 27 -17.14 -0.47 2.76
C ARG A 27 -17.37 0.25 1.44
N ALA A 28 -18.06 -0.41 0.52
CA ALA A 28 -18.55 0.28 -0.68
C ALA A 28 -19.40 1.49 -0.27
N GLY A 29 -19.18 2.64 -0.93
CA GLY A 29 -19.80 3.91 -0.58
C GLY A 29 -18.96 4.79 0.35
N ASP A 30 -17.92 4.24 0.99
CA ASP A 30 -16.94 5.07 1.68
C ASP A 30 -16.12 5.91 0.69
N SER A 31 -15.53 7.00 1.17
CA SER A 31 -14.38 7.64 0.52
C SER A 31 -13.19 7.64 1.46
N VAL A 32 -11.99 7.44 0.94
CA VAL A 32 -10.76 7.45 1.74
C VAL A 32 -9.90 8.65 1.38
N LEU A 33 -9.32 9.29 2.38
CA LEU A 33 -8.35 10.35 2.19
C LEU A 33 -6.96 9.73 2.09
N VAL A 34 -6.34 9.86 0.91
CA VAL A 34 -5.03 9.33 0.62
C VAL A 34 -4.02 10.45 0.73
N ALA A 35 -3.04 10.33 1.63
CA ALA A 35 -1.88 11.21 1.67
C ALA A 35 -0.81 10.68 0.70
N HIS A 36 -0.39 11.50 -0.26
CA HIS A 36 0.57 11.15 -1.32
C HIS A 36 2.02 11.15 -0.81
N ARG A 37 2.24 10.41 0.28
CA ARG A 37 3.47 10.37 1.06
C ARG A 37 3.83 8.90 1.27
N ARG A 38 5.06 8.52 0.92
CA ARG A 38 5.58 7.15 1.03
C ARG A 38 6.40 6.96 2.31
N ASP A 39 6.85 8.05 2.91
CA ASP A 39 7.52 8.09 4.21
C ASP A 39 6.58 7.66 5.34
N GLY A 40 7.15 7.02 6.37
CA GLY A 40 6.40 6.68 7.58
C GLY A 40 5.32 5.62 7.44
N ILE A 41 5.21 4.95 6.27
CA ILE A 41 4.38 3.76 6.09
C ILE A 41 4.93 2.62 6.96
N ARG A 42 4.05 1.96 7.71
CA ARG A 42 4.37 0.86 8.63
C ARG A 42 3.43 -0.32 8.42
N PRO A 43 3.82 -1.54 8.86
CA PRO A 43 2.88 -2.64 9.01
C PRO A 43 1.64 -2.20 9.80
N GLY A 44 0.47 -2.59 9.30
CA GLY A 44 -0.83 -2.19 9.81
C GLY A 44 -1.46 -0.99 9.10
N ASP A 45 -0.68 -0.14 8.42
CA ASP A 45 -1.24 0.95 7.64
C ASP A 45 -1.99 0.42 6.41
N VAL A 46 -3.00 1.15 5.93
CA VAL A 46 -3.64 0.89 4.63
C VAL A 46 -3.01 1.78 3.58
N VAL A 47 -2.53 1.18 2.50
CA VAL A 47 -1.89 1.89 1.37
C VAL A 47 -2.69 1.74 0.11
N VAL A 48 -2.64 2.76 -0.74
CA VAL A 48 -3.16 2.72 -2.11
C VAL A 48 -2.00 2.53 -3.07
N PHE A 49 -2.12 1.59 -3.99
CA PHE A 49 -1.13 1.32 -5.02
C PHE A 49 -1.78 1.01 -6.35
N ARG A 50 -1.00 1.12 -7.44
CA ARG A 50 -1.48 0.79 -8.78
C ARG A 50 -1.30 -0.70 -9.04
N HIS A 51 -2.35 -1.37 -9.50
CA HIS A 51 -2.29 -2.75 -9.95
C HIS A 51 -3.17 -2.94 -11.19
N LYS A 52 -2.56 -3.38 -12.31
CA LYS A 52 -3.26 -3.62 -13.60
C LYS A 52 -4.15 -2.44 -14.03
N GLY A 53 -3.64 -1.22 -13.94
CA GLY A 53 -4.36 -0.01 -14.33
C GLY A 53 -5.43 0.48 -13.33
N ARG A 54 -5.61 -0.18 -12.19
CA ARG A 54 -6.57 0.22 -11.15
C ARG A 54 -5.86 0.61 -9.86
N LEU A 55 -6.52 1.42 -9.04
CA LEU A 55 -6.09 1.70 -7.67
C LEU A 55 -6.62 0.60 -6.74
N VAL A 56 -5.72 0.05 -5.93
CA VAL A 56 -6.04 -0.98 -4.92
C VAL A 56 -5.62 -0.45 -3.55
N ALA A 57 -6.55 -0.50 -2.59
CA ALA A 57 -6.29 -0.13 -1.20
C ALA A 57 -6.19 -1.40 -0.35
N HIS A 58 -5.04 -1.72 0.22
CA HIS A 58 -4.84 -2.89 1.09
C HIS A 58 -3.96 -2.59 2.30
N ARG A 59 -4.05 -3.43 3.33
CA ARG A 59 -3.25 -3.30 4.55
C ARG A 59 -1.83 -3.83 4.32
N VAL A 60 -0.84 -3.08 4.78
CA VAL A 60 0.56 -3.51 4.80
C VAL A 60 0.71 -4.55 5.90
N LEU A 61 1.10 -5.77 5.53
CA LEU A 61 1.44 -6.82 6.50
C LEU A 61 2.92 -6.75 6.88
N ARG A 62 3.77 -6.50 5.89
CA ARG A 62 5.23 -6.49 6.08
C ARG A 62 5.89 -5.55 5.07
N ILE A 63 7.02 -4.99 5.48
CA ILE A 63 7.94 -4.25 4.63
C ILE A 63 9.25 -5.03 4.62
N ALA A 64 9.85 -5.21 3.45
CA ALA A 64 11.11 -5.91 3.29
C ALA A 64 11.96 -5.24 2.21
N ASP A 65 13.28 -5.48 2.24
CA ASP A 65 14.17 -5.11 1.16
C ASP A 65 14.19 -6.24 0.12
N GLY A 66 14.04 -5.88 -1.16
CA GLY A 66 14.21 -6.78 -2.28
C GLY A 66 15.33 -6.31 -3.20
N ASN A 67 15.65 -7.11 -4.22
CA ASN A 67 16.75 -6.81 -5.16
C ASN A 67 16.61 -5.46 -5.90
N GLY A 68 15.41 -4.88 -5.96
CA GLY A 68 15.12 -3.57 -6.58
C GLY A 68 14.72 -2.48 -5.58
N GLY A 69 15.04 -2.66 -4.30
CA GLY A 69 14.67 -1.74 -3.22
C GLY A 69 13.51 -2.22 -2.36
N ARG A 70 12.94 -1.31 -1.57
CA ARG A 70 11.90 -1.62 -0.59
C ARG A 70 10.63 -2.14 -1.27
N VAL A 71 10.10 -3.25 -0.77
CA VAL A 71 8.81 -3.85 -1.19
C VAL A 71 7.87 -4.00 0.00
N LEU A 72 6.57 -3.93 -0.28
CA LEU A 72 5.51 -4.06 0.71
C LEU A 72 4.70 -5.32 0.38
N ILE A 73 4.51 -6.17 1.38
CA ILE A 73 3.53 -7.26 1.32
C ILE A 73 2.22 -6.68 1.83
N THR A 74 1.24 -6.60 0.95
CA THR A 74 -0.08 -6.05 1.26
C THR A 74 -1.15 -7.13 1.19
N LYS A 75 -2.32 -6.83 1.77
CA LYS A 75 -3.45 -7.73 1.79
C LYS A 75 -4.76 -7.01 2.10
N GLY A 76 -5.84 -7.41 1.44
CA GLY A 76 -7.20 -7.02 1.85
C GLY A 76 -7.65 -7.72 3.13
N ASP A 77 -8.21 -6.95 4.09
CA ASP A 77 -8.67 -7.45 5.39
C ASP A 77 -9.64 -8.65 5.32
N SER A 78 -10.46 -8.75 4.27
CA SER A 78 -11.42 -9.86 4.05
C SER A 78 -10.92 -10.91 3.05
N VAL A 79 -9.77 -10.70 2.42
CA VAL A 79 -9.18 -11.64 1.44
C VAL A 79 -8.46 -12.75 2.19
N ARG A 80 -8.24 -13.94 1.60
CA ARG A 80 -7.48 -15.04 2.25
C ARG A 80 -5.98 -15.02 1.98
N ARG A 81 -5.56 -14.72 0.75
CA ARG A 81 -4.14 -14.64 0.36
C ARG A 81 -3.63 -13.20 0.45
N SER A 82 -2.34 -13.02 0.68
CA SER A 82 -1.67 -11.72 0.50
C SER A 82 -1.44 -11.46 -0.98
N ASP A 83 -1.19 -10.21 -1.32
CA ASP A 83 -0.77 -9.81 -2.65
C ASP A 83 0.68 -10.24 -2.94
N ALA A 84 1.07 -10.15 -4.20
CA ALA A 84 2.49 -10.21 -4.57
C ALA A 84 3.24 -8.99 -3.97
N PRO A 85 4.57 -9.08 -3.77
CA PRO A 85 5.34 -7.94 -3.29
C PRO A 85 5.13 -6.70 -4.17
N VAL A 86 4.67 -5.62 -3.55
CA VAL A 86 4.42 -4.33 -4.23
C VAL A 86 5.66 -3.46 -4.06
N PRO A 87 6.35 -3.05 -5.14
CA PRO A 87 7.44 -2.10 -5.05
C PRO A 87 7.00 -0.80 -4.38
N ALA A 88 7.84 -0.23 -3.49
CA ALA A 88 7.51 1.04 -2.83
C ALA A 88 7.22 2.18 -3.82
N GLN A 89 7.77 2.09 -5.04
CA GLN A 89 7.54 3.03 -6.14
C GLN A 89 6.13 2.96 -6.74
N GLU A 90 5.42 1.83 -6.60
CA GLU A 90 4.04 1.65 -7.07
C GLU A 90 3.01 2.14 -6.04
N ILE A 91 3.46 2.45 -4.81
CA ILE A 91 2.61 3.04 -3.78
C ILE A 91 2.27 4.48 -4.17
N VAL A 92 0.97 4.75 -4.26
CA VAL A 92 0.43 6.10 -4.48
C VAL A 92 0.45 6.89 -3.18
N GLY A 93 0.05 6.26 -2.07
CA GLY A 93 0.02 6.92 -0.78
C GLY A 93 -0.59 6.05 0.32
N ARG A 94 -0.73 6.65 1.50
CA ARG A 94 -1.34 6.02 2.66
C ARG A 94 -2.73 6.56 2.90
N VAL A 95 -3.68 5.69 3.24
CA VAL A 95 -5.00 6.09 3.72
C VAL A 95 -4.88 6.63 5.13
N VAL A 96 -5.25 7.90 5.33
CA VAL A 96 -5.17 8.59 6.62
C VAL A 96 -6.53 8.87 7.24
N ALA A 97 -7.62 8.83 6.46
CA ALA A 97 -8.97 8.93 6.97
C ALA A 97 -9.99 8.22 6.08
N ILE A 98 -11.15 7.90 6.65
CA ILE A 98 -12.34 7.39 5.97
C ILE A 98 -13.47 8.40 6.18
N GLN A 99 -14.22 8.71 5.12
CA GLN A 99 -15.51 9.38 5.17
C GLN A 99 -16.59 8.34 4.98
N ARG A 100 -17.48 8.19 5.97
CA ARG A 100 -18.60 7.24 5.98
C ARG A 100 -19.81 7.89 6.63
N ASP A 101 -20.95 7.90 5.96
CA ASP A 101 -22.24 8.40 6.50
C ASP A 101 -22.11 9.79 7.15
N GLY A 102 -21.40 10.72 6.49
CA GLY A 102 -21.14 12.07 7.00
C GLY A 102 -20.07 12.17 8.10
N ARG A 103 -19.55 11.05 8.60
CA ARG A 103 -18.51 11.01 9.66
C ARG A 103 -17.12 10.80 9.08
N ARG A 104 -16.13 11.48 9.68
CA ARG A 104 -14.71 11.32 9.36
C ARG A 104 -14.00 10.48 10.44
N ILE A 105 -13.50 9.31 10.05
CA ILE A 105 -12.73 8.40 10.90
C ILE A 105 -11.25 8.55 10.55
N ARG A 106 -10.45 9.07 11.48
CA ARG A 106 -9.01 9.23 11.29
C ARG A 106 -8.28 7.92 11.55
N LEU A 107 -7.46 7.46 10.61
CA LEU A 107 -6.64 6.25 10.73
C LEU A 107 -5.18 6.55 11.09
N ASP A 108 -4.80 7.82 11.09
CA ASP A 108 -3.44 8.30 11.36
C ASP A 108 -3.16 8.56 12.85
N THR A 109 -4.14 8.31 13.74
CA THR A 109 -3.96 8.43 15.19
C THR A 109 -3.18 7.25 15.76
N VAL A 110 -2.50 7.45 16.90
CA VAL A 110 -1.70 6.39 17.55
C VAL A 110 -2.54 5.14 17.85
N GLY A 111 -3.76 5.33 18.38
CA GLY A 111 -4.67 4.21 18.68
C GLY A 111 -5.08 3.44 17.43
N TRP A 112 -5.43 4.12 16.33
CA TRP A 112 -5.80 3.44 15.09
C TRP A 112 -4.61 2.74 14.42
N ARG A 113 -3.39 3.28 14.54
CA ARG A 113 -2.19 2.59 14.07
C ARG A 113 -1.91 1.33 14.88
N ALA A 114 -2.15 1.35 16.19
CA ALA A 114 -2.04 0.16 17.03
C ALA A 114 -3.09 -0.91 16.64
N VAL A 115 -4.35 -0.51 16.42
CA VAL A 115 -5.40 -1.41 15.90
C VAL A 115 -5.00 -2.00 14.54
N GLY A 116 -4.54 -1.15 13.62
CA GLY A 116 -4.10 -1.61 12.30
C GLY A 116 -2.95 -2.63 12.38
N TRP A 117 -1.99 -2.40 13.27
CA TRP A 117 -0.89 -3.33 13.53
C TRP A 117 -1.39 -4.67 14.08
N LEU A 118 -2.33 -4.67 15.03
CA LEU A 118 -2.94 -5.89 15.56
C LEU A 118 -3.62 -6.70 14.45
N VAL A 119 -4.39 -6.06 13.56
CA VAL A 119 -5.03 -6.72 12.41
C VAL A 119 -4.00 -7.33 11.45
N ALA A 120 -2.90 -6.62 11.17
CA ALA A 120 -1.84 -7.17 10.35
C ALA A 120 -1.20 -8.42 10.98
N MET A 121 -1.02 -8.41 12.30
CA MET A 121 -0.34 -9.48 13.02
C MET A 121 -1.17 -10.76 13.17
N THR A 122 -2.46 -10.64 13.44
CA THR A 122 -3.37 -11.81 13.48
C THR A 122 -3.43 -12.54 12.15
N THR A 123 -3.30 -11.80 11.06
CA THR A 123 -3.37 -12.34 9.70
C THR A 123 -2.08 -13.06 9.29
N MET A 124 -0.92 -12.64 9.79
CA MET A 124 0.37 -13.30 9.54
C MET A 124 0.45 -14.70 10.14
N ALA A 125 -0.30 -14.99 11.21
CA ALA A 125 -0.33 -16.31 11.84
C ALA A 125 -1.06 -17.38 10.97
N VAL A 126 -1.85 -16.96 9.97
CA VAL A 126 -2.69 -17.84 9.14
C VAL A 126 -2.20 -17.92 7.68
N ALA A 127 -1.25 -17.06 7.28
CA ALA A 127 -0.75 -17.00 5.92
C ALA A 127 0.30 -18.11 5.65
N THR A 128 -0.13 -19.17 4.97
CA THR A 128 0.74 -20.24 4.44
C THR A 128 1.93 -19.62 3.69
N PRO A 129 3.18 -20.01 3.97
CA PRO A 129 4.38 -19.35 3.44
C PRO A 129 4.60 -19.77 1.97
N TYR A 130 3.79 -19.27 1.04
CA TYR A 130 3.86 -19.68 -0.36
C TYR A 130 4.52 -18.61 -1.24
N ARG A 131 5.69 -18.98 -1.78
CA ARG A 131 6.35 -18.57 -3.05
C ARG A 131 7.07 -17.22 -3.18
N TRP A 132 7.08 -16.33 -2.19
CA TRP A 132 7.72 -15.02 -2.33
C TRP A 132 9.26 -15.03 -2.19
N VAL A 133 9.83 -16.02 -1.49
CA VAL A 133 11.31 -16.20 -1.37
C VAL A 133 11.98 -16.42 -2.74
N ARG A 134 11.25 -16.96 -3.73
CA ARG A 134 11.77 -17.17 -5.09
C ARG A 134 11.73 -15.93 -5.99
N ALA A 135 10.80 -14.99 -5.75
CA ALA A 135 10.62 -13.81 -6.59
C ALA A 135 11.54 -12.65 -6.19
N ILE A 136 11.88 -12.54 -4.89
CA ILE A 136 12.83 -11.54 -4.40
C ILE A 136 14.24 -11.74 -4.98
N LYS A 137 14.58 -12.98 -5.39
CA LYS A 137 15.93 -13.37 -5.87
C LYS A 137 16.15 -13.34 -7.39
N ARG A 138 15.22 -12.89 -8.25
CA ARG A 138 15.43 -12.93 -9.71
C ARG A 138 15.06 -11.64 -10.45
N ARG A 139 16.07 -10.80 -10.70
CA ARG A 139 16.39 -10.21 -12.02
C ARG A 139 17.91 -10.04 -12.14
N PRO A 140 18.59 -10.66 -13.12
CA PRO A 140 19.93 -10.25 -13.51
C PRO A 140 19.87 -9.00 -14.42
N GLY A 141 20.86 -8.13 -14.30
CA GLY A 141 21.32 -7.21 -15.35
C GLY A 141 20.41 -6.03 -15.69
N HIS A 142 20.69 -4.87 -15.10
CA HIS A 142 20.62 -3.62 -15.86
C HIS A 142 21.91 -3.56 -16.68
N ASP A 143 21.81 -3.80 -17.97
CA ASP A 143 22.90 -3.59 -18.93
C ASP A 143 22.66 -2.24 -19.62
N PRO A 144 23.46 -1.19 -19.36
CA PRO A 144 23.35 0.08 -20.05
C PRO A 144 24.26 0.04 -21.29
N GLY A 145 23.79 -0.51 -22.41
CA GLY A 145 24.61 -0.51 -23.61
C GLY A 145 24.02 -1.24 -24.81
N ASN A 146 23.12 -0.57 -25.54
CA ASN A 146 23.27 -0.36 -26.99
C ASN A 146 22.02 0.32 -27.56
N TYR A 147 22.13 1.62 -27.82
CA TYR A 147 21.43 2.25 -28.94
C TYR A 147 22.44 2.36 -30.06
N GLU A 148 22.46 1.37 -30.95
CA GLU A 148 22.97 1.55 -32.30
C GLU A 148 21.79 1.27 -33.24
N GLY A 149 21.25 2.36 -33.80
CA GLY A 149 20.62 2.30 -35.11
C GLY A 149 21.69 2.47 -36.19
N PRO A 150 21.33 2.60 -37.48
CA PRO A 150 19.97 2.73 -38.04
C PRO A 150 19.28 1.41 -38.40
#